data_AF-A0A533X638-F1
#
_entry.id   AF-A0A533X638-F1
#
_cell.length_a   1.000
_cell.length_b   1.000
_cell.length_c   1.000
_cell.angle_alpha   90.00
_cell.angle_beta   90.00
_cell.angle_gamma   90.00
#
_symmetry.space_group_name_H-M   'P 1'
#
loop_
_entity.id
_entity.type
_entity.pdbx_description
1 polymer ?
#
loop_
_entity_poly.entity_id
_entity_poly.type
_entity_poly.pdbx_seq_one_letter_code
_entity_poly.pdbx_strand_id
1 'polypeptide(L)'
;MYLSPEQERTLSGERGEAKELAMTILAKVGEALGADSLVPIKSAHVLAHYSSLHEAGIEVLEKFSSSGGRFAVPTTVDPASVDLENWKSFGIPEEYAEKQFRLCAAFARLGGIPCWSCAQYQVCNFPKAGETVAWAESNSVVFANSLIGCRTNKITSGLDIACAITGLTPRFGMLLDENRRAQVAFRSTIDRPTDLDYRSLGYYIGRHAGSRVPGLDGLPRNVSSDELKHLGAAAAAGGPVTMIHYVGIT
;
A
#
# COMPACT_ATOMS: atom_id res chain seq x y z
N MET A 1 7.61 0.06 -22.18
CA MET A 1 8.23 0.66 -20.99
C MET A 1 9.75 0.53 -21.09
N TYR A 2 10.55 1.51 -20.65
CA TYR A 2 12.02 1.39 -20.64
C TYR A 2 12.49 0.59 -19.40
N LEU A 3 13.38 -0.38 -19.63
CA LEU A 3 14.07 -1.13 -18.58
C LEU A 3 15.57 -0.85 -18.67
N SER A 4 16.23 -0.68 -17.52
CA SER A 4 17.68 -0.59 -17.48
C SER A 4 18.33 -1.93 -17.85
N PRO A 5 19.61 -1.96 -18.28
CA PRO A 5 20.29 -3.23 -18.55
C PRO A 5 20.29 -4.22 -17.38
N GLU A 6 20.28 -3.72 -16.13
CA GLU A 6 20.16 -4.58 -14.96
C GLU A 6 18.75 -5.15 -14.78
N GLN A 7 17.72 -4.35 -15.08
CA GLN A 7 16.32 -4.79 -15.04
C GLN A 7 16.05 -5.82 -16.15
N GLU A 8 16.62 -5.65 -17.35
CA GLU A 8 16.55 -6.63 -18.44
C GLU A 8 17.22 -7.95 -18.07
N ARG A 9 18.42 -7.93 -17.47
CA ARG A 9 19.07 -9.15 -16.94
C ARG A 9 18.27 -9.83 -15.84
N THR A 10 17.56 -9.05 -15.02
CA THR A 10 16.67 -9.62 -14.00
C THR A 10 15.46 -10.29 -14.66
N LEU A 11 14.91 -9.68 -15.72
CA LEU A 11 13.81 -10.20 -16.51
C LEU A 11 14.18 -11.46 -17.32
N SER A 12 15.44 -11.61 -17.72
CA SER A 12 15.95 -12.79 -18.43
C SER A 12 16.26 -14.00 -17.54
N GLY A 13 16.05 -13.89 -16.23
CA GLY A 13 16.26 -14.98 -15.27
C GLY A 13 17.64 -15.03 -14.60
N GLU A 14 18.58 -14.13 -14.96
CA GLU A 14 19.96 -14.16 -14.42
C GLU A 14 20.03 -13.89 -12.91
N ARG A 15 18.95 -13.41 -12.30
CA ARG A 15 18.85 -13.14 -10.85
C ARG A 15 17.96 -14.13 -10.10
N GLY A 16 17.64 -15.26 -10.72
CA GLY A 16 16.86 -16.35 -10.13
C GLY A 16 15.35 -16.23 -10.36
N GLU A 17 14.67 -17.37 -10.29
CA GLU A 17 13.28 -17.56 -10.69
C GLU A 17 12.31 -16.59 -10.00
N ALA A 18 12.45 -16.38 -8.68
CA ALA A 18 11.56 -15.48 -7.95
C ALA A 18 11.68 -14.01 -8.43
N LYS A 19 12.90 -13.55 -8.74
CA LYS A 19 13.12 -12.19 -9.25
C LYS A 19 12.68 -12.05 -10.71
N GLU A 20 12.86 -13.09 -11.52
CA GLU A 20 12.36 -13.14 -12.89
C GLU A 20 10.84 -13.02 -12.94
N LEU A 21 10.13 -13.82 -12.13
CA LEU A 21 8.67 -13.78 -12.03
C LEU A 21 8.20 -12.40 -11.55
N ALA A 22 8.81 -11.86 -10.49
CA ALA A 22 8.48 -10.54 -9.97
C ALA A 22 8.70 -9.45 -11.02
N MET A 23 9.85 -9.47 -11.71
CA MET A 23 10.16 -8.51 -12.77
C MET A 23 9.21 -8.65 -13.96
N THR A 24 8.81 -9.87 -14.31
CA THR A 24 7.81 -10.12 -15.36
C THR A 24 6.45 -9.50 -15.02
N ILE A 25 6.02 -9.63 -13.75
CA ILE A 25 4.79 -8.98 -13.26
C ILE A 25 4.92 -7.45 -13.38
N LEU A 26 6.02 -6.88 -12.88
CA LEU A 26 6.24 -5.43 -12.95
C LEU A 26 6.27 -4.92 -14.40
N ALA A 27 6.95 -5.64 -15.30
CA ALA A 27 7.04 -5.32 -16.71
C ALA A 27 5.67 -5.29 -17.38
N LYS A 28 4.89 -6.38 -17.25
CA LYS A 28 3.56 -6.51 -17.87
C LYS A 28 2.55 -5.51 -17.30
N VAL A 29 2.52 -5.35 -15.97
CA VAL A 29 1.61 -4.39 -15.33
C VAL A 29 2.01 -2.96 -15.67
N GLY A 30 3.31 -2.65 -15.66
CA GLY A 30 3.84 -1.35 -16.06
C GLY A 30 3.43 -0.97 -17.48
N GLU A 31 3.59 -1.87 -18.45
CA GLU A 31 3.13 -1.64 -19.82
C GLU A 31 1.62 -1.44 -19.92
N ALA A 32 0.83 -2.28 -19.25
CA ALA A 32 -0.63 -2.17 -19.26
C ALA A 32 -1.13 -0.84 -18.66
N LEU A 33 -0.41 -0.28 -17.70
CA LEU A 33 -0.73 0.98 -17.02
C LEU A 33 -0.02 2.20 -17.64
N GLY A 34 0.68 2.02 -18.76
CA GLY A 34 1.38 3.11 -19.45
C GLY A 34 2.57 3.69 -18.67
N ALA A 35 3.19 2.90 -17.79
CA ALA A 35 4.41 3.30 -17.11
C ALA A 35 5.57 3.47 -18.10
N ASP A 36 6.36 4.54 -17.92
CA ASP A 36 7.51 4.81 -18.78
C ASP A 36 8.76 4.05 -18.36
N SER A 37 8.86 3.68 -17.08
CA SER A 37 10.03 3.06 -16.45
C SER A 37 9.66 2.34 -15.15
N LEU A 38 10.61 1.59 -14.60
CA LEU A 38 10.56 1.10 -13.22
C LEU A 38 11.50 1.92 -12.33
N VAL A 39 11.02 2.38 -11.18
CA VAL A 39 11.79 3.21 -10.24
C VAL A 39 12.02 2.50 -8.90
N PRO A 40 13.14 2.78 -8.21
CA PRO A 40 13.43 2.17 -6.92
C PRO A 40 12.44 2.62 -5.84
N ILE A 41 12.13 1.71 -4.93
CA ILE A 41 11.34 1.98 -3.72
C ILE A 41 12.21 1.90 -2.47
N LYS A 42 11.79 2.58 -1.39
CA LYS A 42 12.47 2.56 -0.09
C LYS A 42 11.92 1.53 0.88
N SER A 43 10.62 1.27 0.81
CA SER A 43 9.97 0.23 1.59
C SER A 43 8.72 -0.29 0.87
N ALA A 44 8.26 -1.47 1.32
CA ALA A 44 7.00 -2.05 0.90
C ALA A 44 6.09 -2.35 2.10
N HIS A 45 4.78 -2.34 1.86
CA HIS A 45 3.77 -2.76 2.81
C HIS A 45 2.75 -3.62 2.07
N VAL A 46 2.71 -4.91 2.39
CA VAL A 46 2.08 -5.95 1.56
C VAL A 46 0.88 -6.56 2.25
N LEU A 47 -0.03 -7.12 1.45
CA LEU A 47 -1.17 -7.89 1.93
C LEU A 47 -0.75 -9.34 2.17
N ALA A 48 -1.15 -9.93 3.31
CA ALA A 48 -0.99 -11.36 3.59
C ALA A 48 -2.14 -11.93 4.45
N HIS A 49 -3.38 -11.46 4.23
CA HIS A 49 -4.55 -11.93 4.96
C HIS A 49 -5.47 -12.81 4.10
N TYR A 50 -5.80 -13.99 4.62
CA TYR A 50 -6.52 -15.02 3.88
C TYR A 50 -7.95 -14.58 3.50
N SER A 51 -8.56 -13.70 4.29
CA SER A 51 -9.90 -13.14 4.02
C SER A 51 -10.04 -12.42 2.67
N SER A 52 -8.95 -11.92 2.09
CA SER A 52 -9.00 -11.23 0.79
C SER A 52 -8.17 -11.92 -0.28
N LEU A 53 -7.11 -12.63 0.10
CA LEU A 53 -6.25 -13.26 -0.90
C LEU A 53 -6.69 -14.68 -1.25
N HIS A 54 -7.39 -15.36 -0.32
CA HIS A 54 -7.84 -16.74 -0.48
C HIS A 54 -6.70 -17.69 -0.92
N GLU A 55 -7.03 -18.81 -1.57
CA GLU A 55 -6.04 -19.81 -2.00
C GLU A 55 -5.01 -19.23 -2.98
N ALA A 56 -5.44 -18.38 -3.92
CA ALA A 56 -4.55 -17.77 -4.89
C ALA A 56 -3.43 -16.94 -4.22
N GLY A 57 -3.74 -16.23 -3.13
CA GLY A 57 -2.75 -15.53 -2.33
C GLY A 57 -1.70 -16.45 -1.73
N ILE A 58 -2.14 -17.58 -1.21
CA ILE A 58 -1.25 -18.59 -0.61
C ILE A 58 -0.32 -19.13 -1.68
N GLU A 59 -0.87 -19.54 -2.83
CA GLU A 59 -0.09 -20.07 -3.95
C GLU A 59 0.97 -19.07 -4.43
N VAL A 60 0.62 -17.79 -4.56
CA VAL A 60 1.55 -16.75 -5.00
C VAL A 60 2.69 -16.54 -3.98
N LEU A 61 2.37 -16.36 -2.70
CA LEU A 61 3.39 -16.16 -1.67
C LEU A 61 4.26 -17.41 -1.49
N GLU A 62 3.68 -18.60 -1.51
CA GLU A 62 4.40 -19.86 -1.42
C GLU A 62 5.30 -20.08 -2.64
N LYS A 63 4.84 -19.75 -3.85
CA LYS A 63 5.64 -19.80 -5.07
C LYS A 63 6.87 -18.89 -4.97
N PHE A 64 6.70 -17.63 -4.57
CA PHE A 64 7.85 -16.75 -4.37
C PHE A 64 8.80 -17.25 -3.29
N SER A 65 8.26 -17.72 -2.16
CA SER A 65 9.08 -18.16 -1.03
C SER A 65 9.86 -19.46 -1.32
N SER A 66 9.28 -20.37 -2.11
CA SER A 66 9.88 -21.66 -2.48
C SER A 66 10.87 -21.53 -3.65
N SER A 67 10.67 -20.57 -4.55
CA SER A 67 11.61 -20.22 -5.64
C SER A 67 12.79 -19.34 -5.18
N GLY A 68 13.12 -19.35 -3.88
CA GLY A 68 14.28 -18.63 -3.32
C GLY A 68 14.10 -17.11 -3.18
N GLY A 69 12.87 -16.59 -3.29
CA GLY A 69 12.58 -15.17 -3.18
C GLY A 69 13.00 -14.57 -1.84
N ARG A 70 13.45 -13.31 -1.86
CA ARG A 70 13.71 -12.48 -0.69
C ARG A 70 13.31 -11.05 -1.00
N PHE A 71 12.76 -10.35 0.00
CA PHE A 71 12.49 -8.93 -0.14
C PHE A 71 13.81 -8.15 -0.23
N ALA A 72 13.90 -7.27 -1.23
CA ALA A 72 15.06 -6.42 -1.47
C ALA A 72 15.06 -5.13 -0.62
N VAL A 73 13.90 -4.79 -0.04
CA VAL A 73 13.68 -3.60 0.79
C VAL A 73 12.96 -3.97 2.09
N PRO A 74 13.04 -3.16 3.15
CA PRO A 74 12.23 -3.35 4.35
C PRO A 74 10.76 -3.49 3.99
N THR A 75 10.18 -4.63 4.33
CA THR A 75 8.83 -5.02 3.90
C THR A 75 8.01 -5.41 5.12
N THR A 76 6.92 -4.69 5.31
CA THR A 76 5.95 -4.86 6.40
C THR A 76 4.66 -5.46 5.88
N VAL A 77 3.79 -5.93 6.76
CA VAL A 77 2.57 -6.66 6.38
C VAL A 77 1.34 -6.13 7.10
N ASP A 78 0.23 -6.10 6.36
CA ASP A 78 -1.09 -5.81 6.89
C ASP A 78 -1.52 -6.83 7.96
N PRO A 79 -2.59 -6.56 8.73
CA PRO A 79 -3.08 -7.48 9.76
C PRO A 79 -3.40 -8.85 9.18
N ALA A 80 -3.16 -9.91 9.94
CA ALA A 80 -3.63 -11.24 9.60
C ALA A 80 -5.16 -11.31 9.67
N SER A 81 -5.79 -12.23 8.94
CA SER A 81 -7.25 -12.43 9.04
C SER A 81 -7.70 -13.20 10.27
N VAL A 82 -6.77 -13.58 11.15
CA VAL A 82 -7.03 -14.27 12.43
C VAL A 82 -6.13 -13.69 13.51
N ASP A 83 -6.57 -13.79 14.76
CA ASP A 83 -5.69 -13.60 15.91
C ASP A 83 -4.65 -14.74 15.93
N LEU A 84 -3.37 -14.41 15.76
CA LEU A 84 -2.31 -15.42 15.60
C LEU A 84 -2.06 -16.26 16.86
N GLU A 85 -2.51 -15.81 18.03
CA GLU A 85 -2.31 -16.51 19.31
C GLU A 85 -3.62 -17.12 19.84
N ASN A 86 -4.75 -16.44 19.64
CA ASN A 86 -6.00 -16.74 20.33
C ASN A 86 -7.21 -16.99 19.38
N TRP A 87 -6.98 -17.25 18.09
CA TRP A 87 -8.03 -17.50 17.09
C TRP A 87 -9.08 -18.54 17.51
N LYS A 88 -8.70 -19.58 18.28
CA LYS A 88 -9.63 -20.61 18.76
C LYS A 88 -10.73 -20.04 19.63
N SER A 89 -10.42 -19.07 20.49
CA SER A 89 -11.42 -18.44 21.37
C SER A 89 -12.45 -17.60 20.60
N PHE A 90 -12.06 -17.09 19.43
CA PHE A 90 -12.94 -16.37 18.51
C PHE A 90 -13.79 -17.30 17.64
N GLY A 91 -13.70 -18.62 17.83
CA GLY A 91 -14.47 -19.61 17.07
C GLY A 91 -14.05 -19.72 15.61
N ILE A 92 -12.82 -19.32 15.27
CA ILE A 92 -12.30 -19.43 13.91
C ILE A 92 -12.09 -20.93 13.58
N PRO A 93 -12.59 -21.43 12.44
CA PRO A 93 -12.36 -22.82 12.02
C PRO A 93 -10.87 -23.12 11.83
N GLU A 94 -10.44 -24.32 12.22
CA GLU A 94 -9.03 -24.74 12.13
C GLU A 94 -8.50 -24.65 10.69
N GLU A 95 -9.27 -25.13 9.71
CA GLU A 95 -8.92 -25.04 8.28
C GLU A 95 -8.69 -23.58 7.82
N TYR A 96 -9.44 -22.62 8.38
CA TYR A 96 -9.28 -21.20 8.05
C TYR A 96 -7.99 -20.63 8.66
N ALA A 97 -7.72 -20.97 9.93
CA ALA A 97 -6.51 -20.54 10.61
C ALA A 97 -5.25 -21.13 9.96
N GLU A 98 -5.27 -22.41 9.58
CA GLU A 98 -4.17 -23.08 8.86
C GLU A 98 -3.79 -22.33 7.58
N LYS A 99 -4.77 -21.88 6.81
CA LYS A 99 -4.54 -21.10 5.58
C LYS A 99 -3.90 -19.75 5.86
N GLN A 100 -4.33 -19.05 6.92
CA GLN A 100 -3.65 -17.83 7.36
C GLN A 100 -2.22 -18.11 7.83
N PHE A 101 -1.97 -19.21 8.55
CA PHE A 101 -0.62 -19.56 9.00
C PHE A 101 0.33 -19.92 7.85
N ARG A 102 -0.18 -20.51 6.76
CA ARG A 102 0.60 -20.71 5.53
C ARG A 102 1.10 -19.37 4.95
N LEU A 103 0.25 -18.36 4.89
CA LEU A 103 0.65 -17.00 4.46
C LEU A 103 1.71 -16.42 5.39
N CYS A 104 1.54 -16.57 6.71
CA CYS A 104 2.51 -16.09 7.71
C CYS A 104 3.88 -16.74 7.51
N ALA A 105 3.91 -18.06 7.34
CA ALA A 105 5.15 -18.81 7.11
C ALA A 105 5.83 -18.41 5.80
N ALA A 106 5.06 -18.25 4.71
CA ALA A 106 5.60 -17.83 3.42
C ALA A 106 6.17 -16.40 3.48
N PHE A 107 5.46 -15.47 4.10
CA PHE A 107 5.93 -14.09 4.31
C PHE A 107 7.21 -14.04 5.15
N ALA A 108 7.28 -14.81 6.23
CA ALA A 108 8.48 -14.91 7.06
C ALA A 108 9.68 -15.47 6.27
N ARG A 109 9.48 -16.50 5.43
CA ARG A 109 10.53 -17.06 4.56
C ARG A 109 11.08 -16.04 3.55
N LEU A 110 10.25 -15.09 3.10
CA LEU A 110 10.67 -14.00 2.22
C LEU A 110 11.50 -12.92 2.95
N GLY A 111 11.58 -12.98 4.28
CA GLY A 111 12.32 -12.01 5.11
C GLY A 111 11.49 -10.81 5.55
N GLY A 112 10.16 -10.96 5.61
CA GLY A 112 9.24 -9.90 5.99
C GLY A 112 9.29 -9.54 7.48
N ILE A 113 8.93 -8.30 7.80
CA ILE A 113 8.77 -7.77 9.15
C ILE A 113 7.33 -8.02 9.59
N PRO A 114 7.07 -8.93 10.56
CA PRO A 114 5.73 -9.38 10.93
C PRO A 114 5.05 -8.37 11.87
N CYS A 115 4.79 -7.15 11.39
CA CYS A 115 4.15 -6.11 12.20
C CYS A 115 2.63 -6.27 12.31
N TRP A 116 2.00 -6.98 11.36
CA TRP A 116 0.57 -7.29 11.34
C TRP A 116 -0.33 -6.08 11.62
N SER A 117 -0.10 -4.97 10.89
CA SER A 117 -0.76 -3.70 11.16
C SER A 117 -0.97 -2.90 9.89
N CYS A 118 -2.18 -2.38 9.71
CA CYS A 118 -2.53 -1.48 8.61
C CYS A 118 -2.05 -0.03 8.82
N ALA A 119 -1.44 0.23 9.97
CA ALA A 119 -0.86 1.51 10.38
C ALA A 119 0.62 1.34 10.76
N GLN A 120 1.36 0.57 9.97
CA GLN A 120 2.79 0.30 10.11
C GLN A 120 3.64 1.57 10.27
N TYR A 121 3.19 2.70 9.72
CA TYR A 121 3.82 4.01 9.83
C TYR A 121 3.77 4.61 11.24
N GLN A 122 3.01 4.01 12.16
CA GLN A 122 3.02 4.37 13.58
C GLN A 122 3.94 3.47 14.40
N VAL A 123 4.46 2.37 13.83
CA VAL A 123 5.10 1.29 14.59
C VAL A 123 6.51 0.97 14.10
N CYS A 124 6.70 0.75 12.80
CA CYS A 124 7.92 0.13 12.29
C CYS A 124 8.38 0.53 10.89
N ASN A 125 7.59 1.28 10.10
CA ASN A 125 7.97 1.67 8.74
C ASN A 125 7.76 3.17 8.52
N PHE A 126 8.84 3.94 8.67
CA PHE A 126 8.83 5.40 8.70
C PHE A 126 9.54 6.00 7.47
N PRO A 127 8.88 6.04 6.29
CA PRO A 127 9.47 6.66 5.12
C PRO A 127 9.54 8.17 5.25
N LYS A 128 10.31 8.80 4.37
CA LYS A 128 10.51 10.26 4.33
C LYS A 128 9.80 10.91 3.17
N ALA A 129 9.51 12.20 3.32
CA ALA A 129 9.01 13.04 2.25
C ALA A 129 9.89 12.91 0.99
N GLY A 130 9.26 12.79 -0.18
CA GLY A 130 9.95 12.61 -1.46
C GLY A 130 10.34 11.17 -1.79
N GLU A 131 10.33 10.23 -0.84
CA GLU A 131 10.63 8.83 -1.12
C GLU A 131 9.49 8.12 -1.87
N THR A 132 9.86 7.20 -2.76
CA THR A 132 8.92 6.29 -3.40
C THR A 132 8.77 5.03 -2.54
N VAL A 133 7.53 4.60 -2.30
CA VAL A 133 7.21 3.35 -1.58
C VAL A 133 6.21 2.52 -2.39
N ALA A 134 6.09 1.23 -2.06
CA ALA A 134 5.10 0.33 -2.66
C ALA A 134 4.18 -0.23 -1.57
N TRP A 135 3.10 0.49 -1.27
CA TRP A 135 2.17 0.13 -0.19
C TRP A 135 0.80 -0.26 -0.75
N ALA A 136 0.30 -1.43 -0.34
CA ALA A 136 -0.99 -1.94 -0.81
C ALA A 136 -2.18 -1.44 0.03
N GLU A 137 -1.98 -1.27 1.35
CA GLU A 137 -3.01 -0.82 2.27
C GLU A 137 -3.50 0.60 1.92
N SER A 138 -4.81 0.71 1.71
CA SER A 138 -5.50 1.90 1.28
C SER A 138 -5.30 3.13 2.17
N ASN A 139 -5.39 2.99 3.49
CA ASN A 139 -5.19 4.11 4.41
C ASN A 139 -3.72 4.56 4.41
N SER A 140 -2.81 3.59 4.37
CA SER A 140 -1.36 3.80 4.29
C SER A 140 -0.97 4.58 3.04
N VAL A 141 -1.58 4.28 1.90
CA VAL A 141 -1.36 5.01 0.63
C VAL A 141 -1.77 6.48 0.77
N VAL A 142 -2.96 6.75 1.31
CA VAL A 142 -3.42 8.13 1.51
C VAL A 142 -2.52 8.87 2.51
N PHE A 143 -2.14 8.22 3.61
CA PHE A 143 -1.24 8.78 4.61
C PHE A 143 0.14 9.13 4.02
N ALA A 144 0.73 8.19 3.28
CA ALA A 144 2.03 8.38 2.61
C ALA A 144 2.00 9.54 1.61
N ASN A 145 1.00 9.59 0.73
CA ASN A 145 0.92 10.63 -0.29
C ASN A 145 0.56 12.01 0.29
N SER A 146 -0.35 12.05 1.26
CA SER A 146 -0.97 13.31 1.74
C SER A 146 -0.20 13.92 2.90
N LEU A 147 0.22 13.11 3.90
CA LEU A 147 0.80 13.62 5.14
C LEU A 147 2.31 13.50 5.20
N ILE A 148 2.88 12.41 4.71
CA ILE A 148 4.35 12.25 4.67
C ILE A 148 4.94 12.97 3.46
N GLY A 149 4.21 13.01 2.34
CA GLY A 149 4.74 13.52 1.06
C GLY A 149 5.58 12.49 0.29
N CYS A 150 5.38 11.20 0.56
CA CYS A 150 5.91 10.11 -0.26
C CYS A 150 5.17 10.02 -1.61
N ARG A 151 5.71 9.20 -2.51
CA ARG A 151 5.08 8.82 -3.78
C ARG A 151 4.75 7.33 -3.79
N THR A 152 3.46 7.00 -3.86
CA THR A 152 3.01 5.61 -4.03
C THR A 152 1.69 5.56 -4.78
N ASN A 153 1.55 4.55 -5.64
CA ASN A 153 0.25 4.17 -6.18
C ASN A 153 -0.50 3.30 -5.17
N LYS A 154 -1.82 3.19 -5.33
CA LYS A 154 -2.60 2.14 -4.68
C LYS A 154 -2.42 0.86 -5.49
N ILE A 155 -1.61 -0.07 -4.97
CA ILE A 155 -1.25 -1.31 -5.65
C ILE A 155 -1.94 -2.52 -5.00
N THR A 156 -2.16 -3.59 -5.76
CA THR A 156 -2.86 -4.79 -5.28
C THR A 156 -1.88 -5.86 -4.80
N SER A 157 -2.42 -6.88 -4.12
CA SER A 157 -1.64 -8.08 -3.78
C SER A 157 -1.04 -8.73 -5.03
N GLY A 158 0.15 -9.29 -4.89
CA GLY A 158 0.97 -9.86 -5.97
C GLY A 158 1.88 -8.81 -6.61
N LEU A 159 1.35 -7.63 -6.93
CA LEU A 159 2.16 -6.50 -7.40
C LEU A 159 3.01 -5.93 -6.27
N ASP A 160 2.44 -5.78 -5.08
CA ASP A 160 3.14 -5.36 -3.86
C ASP A 160 4.31 -6.28 -3.48
N ILE A 161 4.12 -7.60 -3.56
CA ILE A 161 5.16 -8.62 -3.34
C ILE A 161 6.23 -8.55 -4.43
N ALA A 162 5.84 -8.41 -5.70
CA ALA A 162 6.78 -8.24 -6.80
C ALA A 162 7.64 -6.97 -6.63
N CYS A 163 7.02 -5.86 -6.20
CA CYS A 163 7.71 -4.63 -5.87
C CYS A 163 8.70 -4.84 -4.71
N ALA A 164 8.29 -5.54 -3.65
CA ALA A 164 9.14 -5.84 -2.50
C ALA A 164 10.35 -6.73 -2.86
N ILE A 165 10.17 -7.74 -3.71
CA ILE A 165 11.23 -8.67 -4.14
C ILE A 165 12.24 -8.00 -5.07
N THR A 166 11.77 -7.13 -5.96
CA THR A 166 12.64 -6.43 -6.92
C THR A 166 13.25 -5.16 -6.33
N GLY A 167 12.60 -4.54 -5.34
CA GLY A 167 12.93 -3.20 -4.86
C GLY A 167 12.54 -2.10 -5.84
N LEU A 168 11.58 -2.36 -6.73
CA LEU A 168 11.15 -1.47 -7.80
C LEU A 168 9.63 -1.33 -7.82
N THR A 169 9.12 -0.30 -8.49
CA THR A 169 7.69 -0.16 -8.82
C THR A 169 7.52 0.51 -10.18
N PRO A 170 6.47 0.20 -10.96
CA PRO A 170 6.21 0.90 -12.22
C PRO A 170 5.90 2.38 -12.00
N ARG A 171 6.55 3.26 -12.78
CA ARG A 171 6.39 4.72 -12.71
C ARG A 171 5.17 5.17 -13.51
N PHE A 172 4.04 5.25 -12.83
CA PHE A 172 2.77 5.78 -13.36
C PHE A 172 1.95 6.43 -12.23
N GLY A 173 0.80 7.02 -12.57
CA GLY A 173 -0.19 7.45 -11.57
C GLY A 173 0.37 8.49 -10.60
N MET A 174 0.26 8.23 -9.30
CA MET A 174 0.67 9.11 -8.20
C MET A 174 2.19 9.30 -8.05
N LEU A 175 2.99 8.57 -8.85
CA LEU A 175 4.43 8.81 -8.96
C LEU A 175 4.75 9.98 -9.90
N LEU A 176 3.77 10.46 -10.67
CA LEU A 176 3.88 11.58 -11.60
C LEU A 176 3.30 12.86 -10.97
N ASP A 177 4.05 13.96 -10.97
CA ASP A 177 3.66 15.19 -10.27
C ASP A 177 2.40 15.83 -10.89
N GLU A 178 2.23 15.71 -12.20
CA GLU A 178 1.05 16.17 -12.93
C GLU A 178 -0.25 15.51 -12.46
N ASN A 179 -0.19 14.24 -12.03
CA ASN A 179 -1.35 13.47 -11.56
C ASN A 179 -1.71 13.75 -10.11
N ARG A 180 -0.87 14.50 -9.38
CA ARG A 180 -1.06 14.80 -7.96
C ARG A 180 -1.82 16.09 -7.73
N ARG A 181 -2.15 16.87 -8.77
CA ARG A 181 -2.89 18.14 -8.60
C ARG A 181 -4.31 17.88 -8.12
N ALA A 182 -4.82 18.75 -7.24
CA ALA A 182 -6.23 18.68 -6.83
C ALA A 182 -7.15 18.85 -8.04
N GLN A 183 -8.15 17.98 -8.14
CA GLN A 183 -9.09 17.89 -9.27
C GLN A 183 -10.54 18.17 -8.85
N VAL A 184 -10.81 18.14 -7.55
CA VAL A 184 -12.12 18.46 -6.97
C VAL A 184 -11.92 19.15 -5.63
N ALA A 185 -12.67 20.22 -5.39
CA ALA A 185 -12.56 21.01 -4.17
C ALA A 185 -13.69 20.66 -3.19
N PHE A 186 -13.33 20.54 -1.92
CA PHE A 186 -14.23 20.42 -0.79
C PHE A 186 -13.89 21.52 0.21
N ARG A 187 -14.90 22.05 0.90
CA ARG A 187 -14.71 23.05 1.95
C ARG A 187 -15.49 22.65 3.18
N SER A 188 -14.78 22.45 4.29
CA SER A 188 -15.40 22.33 5.61
C SER A 188 -15.77 23.72 6.13
N THR A 189 -16.94 23.83 6.74
CA THR A 189 -17.38 25.01 7.50
C THR A 189 -17.60 24.67 8.97
N ILE A 190 -17.06 23.54 9.44
CA ILE A 190 -17.19 23.08 10.81
C ILE A 190 -16.15 23.84 11.66
N ASP A 191 -16.63 24.66 12.59
CA ASP A 191 -15.78 25.52 13.45
C ASP A 191 -14.96 24.70 14.46
N ARG A 192 -15.61 23.74 15.14
CA ARG A 192 -15.01 22.92 16.19
C ARG A 192 -15.21 21.43 15.88
N PRO A 193 -14.47 20.87 14.90
CA PRO A 193 -14.62 19.48 14.52
C PRO A 193 -14.21 18.56 15.67
N THR A 194 -14.99 17.49 15.84
CA THR A 194 -14.69 16.34 16.69
C THR A 194 -14.01 15.25 15.87
N ASP A 195 -13.46 14.24 16.54
CA ASP A 195 -12.91 13.05 15.90
C ASP A 195 -13.91 12.34 14.96
N LEU A 196 -15.21 12.38 15.30
CA LEU A 196 -16.27 11.84 14.43
C LEU A 196 -16.47 12.67 13.16
N ASP A 197 -16.30 14.00 13.23
CA ASP A 197 -16.44 14.88 12.08
C ASP A 197 -15.35 14.62 11.04
N TYR A 198 -14.10 14.39 11.46
CA TYR A 198 -13.01 14.04 10.54
C TYR A 198 -13.27 12.73 9.80
N ARG A 199 -13.76 11.69 10.51
CA ARG A 199 -14.13 10.42 9.88
C ARG A 199 -15.31 10.56 8.92
N SER A 200 -16.35 11.28 9.33
CA SER A 200 -17.55 11.52 8.52
C SER A 200 -17.23 12.31 7.25
N LEU A 201 -16.43 13.37 7.39
CA LEU A 201 -15.96 14.20 6.29
C LEU A 201 -15.09 13.40 5.32
N GLY A 202 -14.17 12.59 5.85
CA GLY A 202 -13.35 11.68 5.04
C GLY A 202 -14.21 10.74 4.20
N TYR A 203 -15.15 10.01 4.82
CA TYR A 203 -16.04 9.09 4.11
C TYR A 203 -16.88 9.80 3.04
N TYR A 204 -17.43 10.98 3.36
CA TYR A 204 -18.16 11.81 2.42
C TYR A 204 -17.29 12.21 1.21
N ILE A 205 -16.07 12.69 1.46
CA ILE A 205 -15.10 13.04 0.40
C ILE A 205 -14.81 11.82 -0.46
N GLY A 206 -14.52 10.66 0.14
CA GLY A 206 -14.27 9.41 -0.58
C GLY A 206 -15.39 9.07 -1.56
N ARG A 207 -16.63 9.12 -1.08
CA ARG A 207 -17.84 8.80 -1.86
C ARG A 207 -18.06 9.77 -3.04
N HIS A 208 -17.71 11.04 -2.88
CA HIS A 208 -18.00 12.09 -3.87
C HIS A 208 -16.79 12.44 -4.77
N ALA A 209 -15.56 12.17 -4.34
CA ALA A 209 -14.36 12.42 -5.14
C ALA A 209 -14.19 11.38 -6.25
N GLY A 210 -14.57 10.12 -6.00
CA GLY A 210 -14.27 9.02 -6.91
C GLY A 210 -12.75 8.81 -7.01
N SER A 211 -12.21 8.67 -8.22
CA SER A 211 -10.76 8.54 -8.47
C SER A 211 -10.02 9.88 -8.55
N ARG A 212 -10.71 11.01 -8.40
CA ARG A 212 -10.10 12.35 -8.46
C ARG A 212 -9.36 12.65 -7.17
N VAL A 213 -8.29 13.45 -7.24
CA VAL A 213 -7.57 13.95 -6.06
C VAL A 213 -8.37 15.11 -5.41
N PRO A 214 -8.94 14.94 -4.21
CA PRO A 214 -9.60 16.03 -3.49
C PRO A 214 -8.60 17.05 -2.92
N GLY A 215 -8.99 18.32 -2.96
CA GLY A 215 -8.45 19.38 -2.11
C GLY A 215 -9.48 19.78 -1.06
N LEU A 216 -9.14 19.66 0.21
CA LEU A 216 -9.99 20.00 1.34
C LEU A 216 -9.49 21.28 2.02
N ASP A 217 -10.31 22.32 1.97
CA ASP A 217 -10.12 23.59 2.66
C ASP A 217 -11.01 23.71 3.90
N GLY A 218 -10.68 24.63 4.80
CA GLY A 218 -11.48 24.96 5.98
C GLY A 218 -11.26 24.04 7.19
N LEU A 219 -10.17 23.29 7.23
CA LEU A 219 -9.74 22.59 8.45
C LEU A 219 -9.06 23.57 9.42
N PRO A 220 -9.20 23.36 10.74
CA PRO A 220 -8.52 24.18 11.73
C PRO A 220 -7.00 23.95 11.66
N ARG A 221 -6.21 25.01 11.86
CA ARG A 221 -4.73 24.94 11.73
C ARG A 221 -4.05 24.05 12.76
N ASN A 222 -4.70 23.77 13.88
CA ASN A 222 -4.19 22.92 14.95
C ASN A 222 -4.63 21.45 14.80
N VAL A 223 -5.20 21.05 13.65
CA VAL A 223 -5.50 19.65 13.37
C VAL A 223 -4.23 18.80 13.48
N SER A 224 -4.35 17.67 14.16
CA SER A 224 -3.27 16.73 14.39
C SER A 224 -3.08 15.78 13.21
N SER A 225 -1.89 15.18 13.10
CA SER A 225 -1.63 14.12 12.13
C SER A 225 -2.54 12.91 12.30
N ASP A 226 -2.99 12.62 13.53
CA ASP A 226 -3.87 11.49 13.83
C ASP A 226 -5.32 11.75 13.35
N GLU A 227 -5.82 12.98 13.49
CA GLU A 227 -7.12 13.39 12.93
C GLU A 227 -7.10 13.35 11.39
N LEU A 228 -6.02 13.83 10.76
CA LEU A 228 -5.87 13.76 9.30
C LEU A 228 -5.70 12.32 8.81
N LYS A 229 -5.06 11.45 9.60
CA LYS A 229 -4.99 10.01 9.34
C LYS A 229 -6.39 9.40 9.34
N HIS A 230 -7.21 9.68 10.35
CA HIS A 230 -8.60 9.19 10.41
C HIS A 230 -9.44 9.68 9.24
N LEU A 231 -9.30 10.96 8.85
CA LEU A 231 -9.98 11.51 7.68
C LEU A 231 -9.53 10.80 6.40
N GLY A 232 -8.23 10.68 6.16
CA GLY A 232 -7.68 10.02 4.98
C GLY A 232 -8.07 8.54 4.89
N ALA A 233 -8.03 7.82 6.02
CA ALA A 233 -8.48 6.43 6.11
C ALA A 233 -9.98 6.28 5.77
N ALA A 234 -10.83 7.16 6.31
CA ALA A 234 -12.25 7.15 6.01
C ALA A 234 -12.54 7.48 4.54
N ALA A 235 -11.76 8.38 3.92
CA ALA A 235 -11.86 8.67 2.50
C ALA A 235 -11.46 7.49 1.62
N ALA A 236 -10.39 6.77 1.98
CA ALA A 236 -9.97 5.56 1.30
C ALA A 236 -10.99 4.40 1.42
N ALA A 237 -11.76 4.38 2.51
CA ALA A 237 -12.86 3.44 2.72
C ALA A 237 -14.14 3.84 1.97
N GLY A 238 -14.42 5.15 1.86
CA GLY A 238 -15.59 5.68 1.15
C GLY A 238 -15.46 5.65 -0.37
N GLY A 239 -14.24 5.63 -0.91
CA GLY A 239 -13.96 5.57 -2.33
C GLY A 239 -12.48 5.35 -2.67
N PRO A 240 -12.11 5.29 -3.96
CA PRO A 240 -10.75 4.95 -4.40
C PRO A 240 -9.76 6.12 -4.28
N VAL A 241 -9.88 6.94 -3.23
CA VAL A 241 -8.99 8.08 -2.99
C VAL A 241 -7.59 7.57 -2.63
N THR A 242 -6.56 8.14 -3.29
CA THR A 242 -5.15 7.80 -3.08
C THR A 242 -4.34 8.92 -2.45
N MET A 243 -4.87 10.14 -2.45
CA MET A 243 -4.24 11.36 -1.94
C MET A 243 -5.31 12.41 -1.66
N ILE A 244 -5.11 13.23 -0.63
CA ILE A 244 -5.90 14.43 -0.32
C ILE A 244 -4.95 15.59 -0.10
N HIS A 245 -5.24 16.75 -0.67
CA HIS A 245 -4.56 17.99 -0.27
C HIS A 245 -5.32 18.64 0.88
N TYR A 246 -4.67 18.83 2.02
CA TYR A 246 -5.21 19.59 3.13
C TYR A 246 -4.73 21.04 3.00
N VAL A 247 -5.57 21.91 2.45
CA VAL A 247 -5.18 23.26 2.04
C VAL A 247 -4.66 24.06 3.24
N GLY A 248 -3.43 24.57 3.14
CA GLY A 248 -2.77 25.34 4.21
C GLY A 248 -2.16 24.50 5.33
N ILE A 249 -2.17 23.16 5.19
CA ILE A 249 -1.57 22.21 6.14
C ILE A 249 -0.46 21.39 5.47
N THR A 250 -0.76 20.79 4.32
CA THR A 250 0.16 19.95 3.52
C THR A 250 0.51 20.58 2.19
#